data_AF-A0A672UZX1-F1
#
_entry.id   AF-A0A672UZX1-F1
#
_cell.length_a   1.000
_cell.length_b   1.000
_cell.length_c   1.000
_cell.angle_alpha   90.00
_cell.angle_beta   90.00
_cell.angle_gamma   90.00
#
_symmetry.space_group_name_H-M   'P 1'
#
loop_
_entity.id
_entity.type
_entity.pdbx_description
1 polymer ?
#
loop_
_entity_poly.entity_id
_entity_poly.type
_entity_poly.pdbx_seq_one_letter_code
_entity_poly.pdbx_strand_id
1 'polypeptide(L)'
;LFTRIVGGNQVKQGSHPWQVSLKRRQKHFCGGTIVSAQWVVTAAHCVLDRNILQYLDVTAGDHDLRIRENGEQTLPVKYVIKHPNFDPRRPMNYDIALLKLDGAFNFSVRPLLLPDVLKSLETQFISISQLSGYTISRDGVLPQVLYEVNLPILNRKECSRALSTLKKPIQSDTIMCAGFPDGGKDACQGDSGGPLLCRRKHGAWTLAGVISWGMGCARGWASNDKKKHYNRGSPGIFTDLSAVLSWIQENMSAAFCSIQDGKLPDSEGELHFPGSPEQLCVWTLFVPEGNYILLRFSHFDIEPETFCDYDSLSVYSRDNRLVGKLCGGDLPLPILIGSSNIRLKFVSDNKDYGTGFSMTYKAITPDILPDSGCESLAVLFEEGVLQSMHYPEPYSNMADCQWIVCAPKNHVIKLTYQSFEVEESEDCSYDAVTVYEDVGKEEEIAKSCGFALPAPVLSSSAVMLVVFHSDETETFGGFRATISFVRVTGNRSNVGNSLFGTA
;
A
#
# COMPACT_ATOMS: atom_id res chain seq x y z
N LEU A 1 -39.92 -0.06 -27.27
CA LEU A 1 -39.96 -0.71 -25.93
C LEU A 1 -38.53 -1.15 -25.52
N PHE A 2 -37.48 -0.33 -25.61
CA PHE A 2 -36.13 -0.80 -25.23
C PHE A 2 -35.24 0.33 -24.68
N THR A 3 -35.36 0.59 -23.39
CA THR A 3 -34.32 1.22 -22.56
C THR A 3 -34.12 0.35 -21.32
N ARG A 4 -32.88 0.28 -20.81
CA ARG A 4 -32.37 -0.39 -19.58
C ARG A 4 -31.33 -1.46 -19.88
N ILE A 5 -30.52 -1.77 -18.86
CA ILE A 5 -30.10 -3.14 -18.58
C ILE A 5 -31.35 -4.03 -18.69
N VAL A 6 -31.40 -4.84 -19.74
CA VAL A 6 -32.53 -5.75 -19.90
C VAL A 6 -32.33 -6.88 -18.89
N GLY A 7 -33.26 -7.07 -17.95
CA GLY A 7 -33.22 -8.17 -16.98
C GLY A 7 -32.17 -8.10 -15.84
N GLY A 8 -31.76 -6.91 -15.42
CA GLY A 8 -30.92 -6.66 -14.22
C GLY A 8 -31.71 -6.27 -12.96
N ASN A 9 -31.02 -6.13 -11.83
CA ASN A 9 -31.60 -5.78 -10.53
C ASN A 9 -31.08 -4.43 -10.02
N GLN A 10 -31.90 -3.70 -9.28
CA GLN A 10 -31.45 -2.49 -8.59
C GLN A 10 -30.45 -2.87 -7.49
N VAL A 11 -29.35 -2.13 -7.41
CA VAL A 11 -28.30 -2.33 -6.42
C VAL A 11 -28.74 -1.79 -5.06
N LYS A 12 -28.29 -2.42 -3.97
CA LYS A 12 -28.46 -1.84 -2.62
C LYS A 12 -27.49 -0.67 -2.43
N GLN A 13 -27.96 0.46 -1.93
CA GLN A 13 -27.11 1.62 -1.58
C GLN A 13 -25.87 1.18 -0.77
N GLY A 14 -24.69 1.63 -1.18
CA GLY A 14 -23.40 1.33 -0.54
C GLY A 14 -22.83 -0.08 -0.77
N SER A 15 -23.52 -0.98 -1.46
CA SER A 15 -23.01 -2.35 -1.70
C SER A 15 -21.87 -2.43 -2.73
N HIS A 16 -21.67 -1.38 -3.53
CA HIS A 16 -20.64 -1.28 -4.56
C HIS A 16 -19.77 -0.04 -4.35
N PRO A 17 -18.97 0.01 -3.27
CA PRO A 17 -18.26 1.21 -2.84
C PRO A 17 -17.12 1.65 -3.76
N TRP A 18 -16.76 0.84 -4.76
CA TRP A 18 -15.74 1.15 -5.77
C TRP A 18 -16.31 1.78 -7.05
N GLN A 19 -17.63 1.81 -7.22
CA GLN A 19 -18.26 2.39 -8.41
C GLN A 19 -18.12 3.91 -8.39
N VAL A 20 -17.72 4.51 -9.51
CA VAL A 20 -17.73 5.97 -9.67
C VAL A 20 -18.49 6.44 -10.90
N SER A 21 -18.89 7.71 -10.84
CA SER A 21 -19.59 8.46 -11.86
C SER A 21 -18.64 9.54 -12.41
N LEU A 22 -18.28 9.47 -13.69
CA LEU A 22 -17.59 10.56 -14.38
C LEU A 22 -18.65 11.56 -14.83
N LYS A 23 -18.58 12.77 -14.28
CA LYS A 23 -19.53 13.86 -14.52
C LYS A 23 -18.84 14.96 -15.33
N ARG A 24 -19.52 15.40 -16.40
CA ARG A 24 -19.17 16.61 -17.15
C ARG A 24 -20.18 17.69 -16.80
N ARG A 25 -19.75 18.77 -16.16
CA ARG A 25 -20.64 19.85 -15.68
C ARG A 25 -21.81 19.28 -14.86
N GLN A 26 -21.50 18.43 -13.88
CA GLN A 26 -22.47 17.74 -13.01
C GLN A 26 -23.40 16.73 -13.69
N LYS A 27 -23.21 16.43 -14.99
CA LYS A 27 -23.97 15.40 -15.70
C LYS A 27 -23.11 14.17 -15.92
N HIS A 28 -23.57 13.04 -15.42
CA HIS A 28 -22.94 11.75 -15.69
C HIS A 28 -22.86 11.47 -17.20
N PHE A 29 -21.74 10.92 -17.65
CA PHE A 29 -21.58 10.45 -19.03
C PHE A 29 -20.82 9.12 -19.17
N CYS A 30 -20.02 8.72 -18.17
CA CYS A 30 -19.33 7.44 -18.12
C CYS A 30 -19.16 6.96 -16.68
N GLY A 31 -18.99 5.66 -16.50
CA GLY A 31 -18.58 5.04 -15.24
C GLY A 31 -17.06 4.97 -15.08
N GLY A 32 -16.67 4.53 -13.89
CA GLY A 32 -15.29 4.20 -13.56
C GLY A 32 -15.24 3.29 -12.33
N THR A 33 -14.03 2.88 -11.97
CA THR A 33 -13.78 2.03 -10.81
C THR A 33 -12.63 2.57 -9.97
N ILE A 34 -12.83 2.72 -8.66
CA ILE A 34 -11.77 3.05 -7.70
C ILE A 34 -10.84 1.85 -7.60
N VAL A 35 -9.56 2.06 -7.88
CA VAL A 35 -8.49 1.05 -7.70
C VAL A 35 -7.47 1.46 -6.64
N SER A 36 -7.48 2.72 -6.23
CA SER A 36 -6.84 3.19 -4.98
C SER A 36 -7.50 4.50 -4.52
N ALA A 37 -7.12 5.02 -3.35
CA ALA A 37 -7.64 6.28 -2.81
C ALA A 37 -7.53 7.48 -3.78
N GLN A 38 -6.61 7.44 -4.75
CA GLN A 38 -6.38 8.54 -5.71
C GLN A 38 -6.43 8.12 -7.18
N TRP A 39 -6.77 6.85 -7.47
CA TRP A 39 -6.72 6.31 -8.82
C TRP A 39 -8.04 5.64 -9.21
N VAL A 40 -8.50 5.99 -10.40
CA VAL A 40 -9.70 5.42 -11.02
C VAL A 40 -9.37 4.87 -12.40
N VAL A 41 -9.87 3.66 -12.68
CA VAL A 41 -9.85 3.04 -14.02
C VAL A 41 -11.15 3.35 -14.74
N THR A 42 -11.07 3.71 -16.03
CA THR A 42 -12.23 3.92 -16.92
C THR A 42 -11.87 3.55 -18.36
N ALA A 43 -12.80 3.69 -19.29
CA ALA A 43 -12.55 3.46 -20.72
C ALA A 43 -11.87 4.68 -21.36
N ALA A 44 -10.93 4.46 -22.29
CA ALA A 44 -10.23 5.55 -22.96
C ALA A 44 -11.14 6.43 -23.82
N HIS A 45 -12.20 5.84 -24.40
CA HIS A 45 -13.17 6.61 -25.18
C HIS A 45 -13.97 7.62 -24.34
N CYS A 46 -14.05 7.42 -23.01
CA CYS A 46 -14.66 8.39 -22.09
C CYS A 46 -13.82 9.66 -21.93
N VAL A 47 -12.53 9.61 -22.26
CA VAL A 47 -11.56 10.70 -22.03
C VAL A 47 -10.86 11.18 -23.31
N LEU A 48 -11.62 11.21 -24.41
CA LEU A 48 -11.12 11.63 -25.73
C LEU A 48 -10.90 13.13 -25.87
N ASP A 49 -11.69 13.97 -25.18
CA ASP A 49 -11.54 15.42 -25.25
C ASP A 49 -10.24 15.86 -24.59
N ARG A 50 -9.44 16.67 -25.29
CA ARG A 50 -8.17 17.21 -24.79
C ARG A 50 -8.36 18.20 -23.65
N ASN A 51 -9.52 18.87 -23.58
CA ASN A 51 -9.84 19.85 -22.54
C ASN A 51 -10.64 19.25 -21.38
N ILE A 52 -10.74 17.92 -21.31
CA ILE A 52 -11.62 17.24 -20.36
C ILE A 52 -11.32 17.58 -18.90
N LEU A 53 -10.05 17.82 -18.56
CA LEU A 53 -9.61 18.18 -17.21
C LEU A 53 -10.27 19.45 -16.66
N GLN A 54 -10.76 20.35 -17.52
CA GLN A 54 -11.37 21.62 -17.10
C GLN A 54 -12.79 21.45 -16.54
N TYR A 55 -13.42 20.28 -16.77
CA TYR A 55 -14.85 20.10 -16.49
C TYR A 55 -15.21 18.68 -16.01
N LEU A 56 -14.21 17.80 -15.86
CA LEU A 56 -14.38 16.42 -15.44
C LEU A 56 -14.21 16.29 -13.94
N ASP A 57 -15.31 15.88 -13.32
CA ASP A 57 -15.35 15.50 -11.91
C ASP A 57 -15.62 14.00 -11.80
N VAL A 58 -15.05 13.37 -10.77
CA VAL A 58 -15.31 11.98 -10.42
C VAL A 58 -16.06 11.95 -9.11
N THR A 59 -17.28 11.42 -9.12
CA THR A 59 -18.10 11.23 -7.91
C THR A 59 -18.11 9.76 -7.51
N ALA A 60 -17.70 9.46 -6.28
CA ALA A 60 -17.81 8.15 -5.63
C ALA A 60 -18.92 8.17 -4.57
N GLY A 61 -19.47 7.00 -4.24
CA GLY A 61 -20.52 6.85 -3.22
C GLY A 61 -21.93 7.27 -3.68
N ASP A 62 -22.10 7.55 -4.97
CA ASP A 62 -23.36 7.95 -5.62
C ASP A 62 -24.20 6.70 -5.99
N HIS A 63 -25.45 6.68 -5.57
CA HIS A 63 -26.41 5.61 -5.84
C HIS A 63 -27.62 6.06 -6.66
N ASP A 64 -28.08 7.31 -6.52
CA ASP A 64 -29.21 7.89 -7.25
C ASP A 64 -28.88 9.30 -7.76
N LEU A 65 -28.65 9.41 -9.08
CA LEU A 65 -28.27 10.65 -9.77
C LEU A 65 -29.25 11.83 -9.60
N ARG A 66 -30.48 11.57 -9.12
CA ARG A 66 -31.50 12.60 -8.93
C ARG A 66 -31.32 13.40 -7.66
N ILE A 67 -30.62 12.83 -6.67
CA ILE A 67 -30.45 13.39 -5.34
C ILE A 67 -28.96 13.45 -5.01
N ARG A 68 -28.60 14.29 -4.04
CA ARG A 68 -27.25 14.29 -3.48
C ARG A 68 -27.28 13.54 -2.15
N GLU A 69 -26.47 12.50 -2.03
CA GLU A 69 -26.40 11.64 -0.86
C GLU A 69 -25.25 12.04 0.08
N ASN A 70 -25.42 11.82 1.39
CA ASN A 70 -24.44 12.24 2.39
C ASN A 70 -23.07 11.53 2.27
N GLY A 71 -23.00 10.39 1.56
CA GLY A 71 -21.77 9.64 1.29
C GLY A 71 -21.06 10.01 -0.02
N GLU A 72 -21.62 10.93 -0.81
CA GLU A 72 -21.03 11.32 -2.09
C GLU A 72 -19.74 12.14 -1.89
N GLN A 73 -18.68 11.68 -2.55
CA GLN A 73 -17.41 12.39 -2.61
C GLN A 73 -17.11 12.73 -4.06
N THR A 74 -16.94 14.01 -4.36
CA THR A 74 -16.60 14.47 -5.71
C THR A 74 -15.20 15.07 -5.70
N LEU A 75 -14.32 14.53 -6.54
CA LEU A 75 -12.94 14.98 -6.70
C LEU A 75 -12.66 15.38 -8.15
N PRO A 76 -11.89 16.46 -8.39
CA PRO A 76 -11.41 16.79 -9.72
C PRO A 76 -10.30 15.82 -10.16
N VAL A 77 -10.02 15.80 -11.46
CA VAL A 77 -8.96 14.96 -12.05
C VAL A 77 -7.71 15.80 -12.28
N LYS A 78 -6.59 15.40 -11.67
CA LYS A 78 -5.27 16.04 -11.81
C LYS A 78 -4.66 15.81 -13.19
N TYR A 79 -4.67 14.55 -13.65
CA TYR A 79 -4.26 14.18 -15.00
C TYR A 79 -4.88 12.85 -15.45
N VAL A 80 -4.86 12.62 -16.76
CA VAL A 80 -5.42 11.43 -17.42
C VAL A 80 -4.31 10.72 -18.18
N ILE A 81 -4.21 9.40 -18.02
CA ILE A 81 -3.32 8.55 -18.80
C ILE A 81 -4.18 7.62 -19.66
N LYS A 82 -4.05 7.70 -20.98
CA LYS A 82 -4.70 6.79 -21.92
C LYS A 82 -3.70 5.74 -22.38
N HIS A 83 -4.17 4.52 -22.62
CA HIS A 83 -3.30 3.51 -23.20
C HIS A 83 -2.74 3.99 -24.55
N PRO A 84 -1.42 3.93 -24.81
CA PRO A 84 -0.80 4.52 -26.01
C PRO A 84 -1.27 3.87 -27.31
N ASN A 85 -1.63 2.58 -27.25
CA ASN A 85 -2.14 1.82 -28.41
C ASN A 85 -3.64 2.00 -28.66
N PHE A 86 -4.35 2.81 -27.86
CA PHE A 86 -5.76 3.08 -28.09
C PHE A 86 -5.95 3.99 -29.32
N ASP A 87 -6.73 3.52 -30.29
CA ASP A 87 -7.11 4.29 -31.48
C ASP A 87 -8.65 4.35 -31.62
N PRO A 88 -9.28 5.53 -31.42
CA PRO A 88 -10.74 5.67 -31.52
C PRO A 88 -11.29 5.47 -32.95
N ARG A 89 -10.43 5.37 -33.98
CA ARG A 89 -10.82 5.17 -35.38
C ARG A 89 -10.87 3.70 -35.79
N ARG A 90 -10.29 2.81 -34.97
CA ARG A 90 -10.20 1.36 -35.19
C ARG A 90 -11.14 0.64 -34.22
N PRO A 91 -11.42 -0.67 -34.42
CA PRO A 91 -12.05 -1.45 -33.35
C PRO A 91 -11.33 -1.19 -32.03
N MET A 92 -12.12 -0.97 -30.97
CA MET A 92 -11.73 -0.40 -29.66
C MET A 92 -10.75 -1.29 -28.86
N ASN A 93 -9.58 -1.57 -29.42
CA ASN A 93 -8.48 -2.25 -28.74
C ASN A 93 -7.84 -1.30 -27.75
N TYR A 94 -7.40 -1.82 -26.61
CA TYR A 94 -6.79 -1.03 -25.54
C TYR A 94 -7.67 0.14 -25.06
N ASP A 95 -8.99 -0.03 -25.04
CA ASP A 95 -9.92 1.01 -24.60
C ASP A 95 -9.93 1.13 -23.06
N ILE A 96 -8.84 1.68 -22.53
CA ILE A 96 -8.61 1.86 -21.10
C ILE A 96 -7.81 3.13 -20.80
N ALA A 97 -8.20 3.79 -19.72
CA ALA A 97 -7.54 4.98 -19.19
C ALA A 97 -7.51 4.97 -17.66
N LEU A 98 -6.50 5.65 -17.12
CA LEU A 98 -6.34 5.93 -15.70
C LEU A 98 -6.58 7.41 -15.43
N LEU A 99 -7.30 7.69 -14.35
CA LEU A 99 -7.54 9.04 -13.84
C LEU A 99 -6.80 9.18 -12.52
N LYS A 100 -5.85 10.10 -12.43
CA LYS A 100 -5.26 10.53 -11.16
C LYS A 100 -6.12 11.65 -10.61
N LEU A 101 -6.63 11.48 -9.39
CA LEU A 101 -7.46 12.49 -8.73
C LEU A 101 -6.61 13.58 -8.10
N ASP A 102 -7.15 14.80 -8.05
CA ASP A 102 -6.58 15.92 -7.31
C ASP A 102 -7.16 15.96 -5.89
N GLY A 103 -6.65 15.06 -5.06
CA GLY A 103 -7.19 14.73 -3.74
C GLY A 103 -7.18 13.22 -3.50
N ALA A 104 -7.83 12.78 -2.42
CA ALA A 104 -8.00 11.36 -2.10
C ALA A 104 -9.40 11.10 -1.54
N PHE A 105 -10.00 9.99 -1.92
CA PHE A 105 -11.23 9.53 -1.32
C PHE A 105 -10.98 9.06 0.11
N ASN A 106 -11.89 9.42 1.02
CA ASN A 106 -11.90 8.92 2.39
C ASN A 106 -12.57 7.53 2.50
N PHE A 107 -12.37 6.83 3.61
CA PHE A 107 -12.73 5.41 3.82
C PHE A 107 -14.22 5.05 3.74
N SER A 108 -15.12 6.03 3.52
CA SER A 108 -16.54 5.79 3.28
C SER A 108 -16.81 5.07 1.93
N VAL A 109 -15.83 5.09 1.02
CA VAL A 109 -15.77 4.30 -0.22
C VAL A 109 -14.53 3.39 -0.18
N ARG A 110 -14.46 2.37 -1.04
CA ARG A 110 -13.38 1.38 -1.00
C ARG A 110 -12.89 1.05 -2.41
N PRO A 111 -11.57 0.85 -2.61
CA PRO A 111 -11.04 0.38 -3.88
C PRO A 111 -11.44 -1.08 -4.15
N LEU A 112 -11.51 -1.42 -5.43
CA LEU A 112 -11.70 -2.79 -5.91
C LEU A 112 -10.34 -3.42 -6.23
N LEU A 113 -10.20 -4.71 -5.92
CA LEU A 113 -8.99 -5.48 -6.21
C LEU A 113 -8.78 -5.68 -7.72
N LEU A 114 -7.54 -5.55 -8.16
CA LEU A 114 -7.09 -5.93 -9.51
C LEU A 114 -6.93 -7.47 -9.61
N PRO A 115 -7.04 -8.05 -10.83
CA PRO A 115 -6.88 -9.47 -11.05
C PRO A 115 -5.41 -9.89 -10.89
N ASP A 116 -5.19 -11.16 -10.58
CA ASP A 116 -3.87 -11.78 -10.44
C ASP A 116 -3.51 -12.48 -11.76
N VAL A 117 -2.30 -12.23 -12.30
CA VAL A 117 -1.83 -12.77 -13.59
C VAL A 117 -1.79 -14.30 -13.60
N LEU A 118 -1.67 -14.94 -12.42
CA LEU A 118 -1.34 -16.36 -12.30
C LEU A 118 -2.53 -17.30 -12.01
N LYS A 119 -3.78 -16.82 -11.95
CA LYS A 119 -4.94 -17.66 -11.62
C LYS A 119 -6.07 -17.58 -12.65
N SER A 120 -6.54 -18.75 -13.08
CA SER A 120 -7.75 -18.88 -13.90
C SER A 120 -8.99 -18.43 -13.12
N LEU A 121 -9.75 -17.51 -13.72
CA LEU A 121 -11.01 -16.98 -13.18
C LEU A 121 -12.07 -18.10 -13.08
N GLU A 122 -12.58 -18.40 -11.89
CA GLU A 122 -13.67 -19.38 -11.69
C GLU A 122 -15.05 -18.69 -11.47
N THR A 123 -15.91 -18.85 -12.48
CA THR A 123 -17.36 -19.20 -12.45
C THR A 123 -18.42 -18.41 -11.65
N GLN A 124 -18.21 -17.17 -11.22
CA GLN A 124 -19.34 -16.23 -11.00
C GLN A 124 -18.95 -14.79 -11.38
N PHE A 125 -19.64 -14.25 -12.38
CA PHE A 125 -19.33 -12.94 -12.97
C PHE A 125 -20.56 -12.03 -12.88
N ILE A 126 -20.36 -10.85 -12.30
CA ILE A 126 -21.39 -9.81 -12.16
C ILE A 126 -20.89 -8.60 -12.93
N SER A 127 -21.62 -8.15 -13.94
CA SER A 127 -21.40 -6.81 -14.48
C SER A 127 -22.14 -5.84 -13.60
N ILE A 128 -21.42 -4.91 -12.98
CA ILE A 128 -22.07 -3.78 -12.32
C ILE A 128 -22.18 -2.68 -13.36
N SER A 129 -23.38 -2.18 -13.49
CA SER A 129 -23.72 -1.20 -14.50
C SER A 129 -24.79 -0.33 -13.89
N GLN A 130 -24.45 0.91 -13.59
CA GLN A 130 -25.31 2.04 -13.96
C GLN A 130 -24.84 3.31 -13.31
N LEU A 131 -24.55 4.29 -14.15
CA LEU A 131 -25.14 5.61 -14.00
C LEU A 131 -25.46 6.04 -15.44
N SER A 132 -26.55 6.75 -15.68
CA SER A 132 -26.90 7.22 -17.02
C SER A 132 -27.48 8.61 -16.87
N GLY A 133 -26.59 9.59 -16.84
CA GLY A 133 -26.95 10.99 -17.00
C GLY A 133 -27.62 11.19 -18.36
N TYR A 134 -28.57 12.13 -18.39
CA TYR A 134 -29.40 12.53 -19.53
C TYR A 134 -28.70 12.40 -20.89
N THR A 135 -28.85 11.25 -21.55
CA THR A 135 -28.70 11.14 -23.00
C THR A 135 -29.99 10.57 -23.55
N ILE A 136 -30.74 11.45 -24.20
CA ILE A 136 -31.88 11.10 -25.03
C ILE A 136 -31.29 10.35 -26.23
N SER A 137 -31.16 9.04 -26.14
CA SER A 137 -31.22 8.22 -27.34
C SER A 137 -32.69 8.15 -27.76
N ARG A 138 -32.93 7.85 -29.04
CA ARG A 138 -34.25 7.94 -29.71
C ARG A 138 -35.39 7.11 -29.06
N ASP A 139 -35.14 6.41 -27.95
CA ASP A 139 -35.98 5.32 -27.44
C ASP A 139 -36.37 5.38 -25.94
N GLY A 140 -36.01 6.42 -25.16
CA GLY A 140 -36.59 6.68 -23.82
C GLY A 140 -35.63 7.13 -22.69
N VAL A 141 -36.15 7.20 -21.45
CA VAL A 141 -35.41 7.63 -20.23
C VAL A 141 -34.58 6.47 -19.66
N LEU A 142 -33.30 6.71 -19.36
CA LEU A 142 -32.39 5.76 -18.72
C LEU A 142 -32.57 5.76 -17.18
N PRO A 143 -32.39 4.62 -16.49
CA PRO A 143 -32.48 4.54 -15.03
C PRO A 143 -31.47 5.49 -14.36
N GLN A 144 -31.93 6.19 -13.32
CA GLN A 144 -31.14 7.16 -12.56
C GLN A 144 -30.52 6.58 -11.29
N VAL A 145 -30.82 5.32 -10.98
CA VAL A 145 -30.34 4.59 -9.79
C VAL A 145 -29.40 3.48 -10.25
N LEU A 146 -28.40 3.11 -9.45
CA LEU A 146 -27.44 2.04 -9.75
C LEU A 146 -28.11 0.64 -9.85
N TYR A 147 -27.71 -0.17 -10.82
CA TYR A 147 -28.16 -1.57 -11.04
C TYR A 147 -26.96 -2.50 -11.27
N GLU A 148 -27.26 -3.79 -11.32
CA GLU A 148 -26.32 -4.85 -11.65
C GLU A 148 -26.98 -5.88 -12.56
N VAL A 149 -26.16 -6.57 -13.35
CA VAL A 149 -26.60 -7.66 -14.21
C VAL A 149 -25.56 -8.78 -14.25
N ASN A 150 -26.04 -10.01 -14.10
CA ASN A 150 -25.20 -11.19 -14.22
C ASN A 150 -25.08 -11.56 -15.70
N LEU A 151 -23.86 -11.56 -16.23
CA LEU A 151 -23.55 -11.92 -17.61
C LEU A 151 -22.53 -13.06 -17.63
N PRO A 152 -22.74 -14.11 -18.44
CA PRO A 152 -21.74 -15.15 -18.62
C PRO A 152 -20.59 -14.64 -19.47
N ILE A 153 -19.36 -14.93 -19.08
CA ILE A 153 -18.16 -14.66 -19.89
C ILE A 153 -18.09 -15.68 -21.02
N LEU A 154 -17.88 -15.21 -22.23
CA LEU A 154 -17.60 -16.06 -23.38
C LEU A 154 -16.11 -16.41 -23.41
N ASN A 155 -15.79 -17.64 -23.79
CA ASN A 155 -14.40 -17.98 -24.06
C ASN A 155 -13.88 -17.27 -25.34
N ARG A 156 -12.56 -17.24 -25.53
CA ARG A 156 -11.92 -16.54 -26.65
C ARG A 156 -12.44 -16.98 -28.02
N LYS A 157 -12.73 -18.29 -28.21
CA LYS A 157 -13.25 -18.83 -29.47
C LYS A 157 -14.68 -18.36 -29.74
N GLU A 158 -15.53 -18.38 -28.73
CA GLU A 158 -16.92 -17.92 -28.81
C GLU A 158 -17.01 -16.41 -29.07
N CYS A 159 -16.22 -15.63 -28.33
CA CYS A 159 -16.12 -14.18 -28.51
C CYS A 159 -15.67 -13.84 -29.93
N SER A 160 -14.57 -14.44 -30.40
CA SER A 160 -14.05 -14.22 -31.76
C SER A 160 -15.08 -14.61 -32.83
N ARG A 161 -15.76 -15.75 -32.67
CA ARG A 161 -16.84 -16.18 -33.59
C ARG A 161 -17.97 -15.16 -33.62
N ALA A 162 -18.44 -14.70 -32.46
CA ALA A 162 -19.51 -13.71 -32.38
C ALA A 162 -19.12 -12.39 -33.08
N LEU A 163 -17.91 -11.88 -32.82
CA LEU A 163 -17.41 -10.64 -33.39
C LEU A 163 -17.15 -10.73 -34.91
N SER A 164 -16.83 -11.93 -35.43
CA SER A 164 -16.66 -12.14 -36.87
C SER A 164 -17.95 -11.95 -37.68
N THR A 165 -19.11 -12.09 -37.04
CA THR A 165 -20.42 -11.92 -37.70
C THR A 165 -20.83 -10.45 -37.87
N LEU A 166 -20.07 -9.51 -37.31
CA LEU A 166 -20.33 -8.08 -37.44
C LEU A 166 -19.96 -7.58 -38.85
N LYS A 167 -20.55 -6.44 -39.26
CA LYS A 167 -20.27 -5.82 -40.57
C LYS A 167 -18.77 -5.54 -40.78
N LYS A 168 -18.06 -5.20 -39.70
CA LYS A 168 -16.60 -5.10 -39.65
C LYS A 168 -16.13 -6.09 -38.59
N PRO A 169 -15.56 -7.24 -38.99
CA PRO A 169 -15.01 -8.20 -38.05
C PRO A 169 -13.97 -7.55 -37.14
N ILE A 170 -13.96 -7.96 -35.88
CA ILE A 170 -13.06 -7.44 -34.86
C ILE A 170 -12.15 -8.57 -34.41
N GLN A 171 -10.84 -8.34 -34.52
CA GLN A 171 -9.82 -9.23 -34.01
C GLN A 171 -8.98 -8.45 -33.01
N SER A 172 -8.93 -8.96 -31.78
CA SER A 172 -8.24 -8.30 -30.67
C SER A 172 -7.85 -9.31 -29.62
N ASP A 173 -6.71 -9.05 -28.99
CA ASP A 173 -6.20 -9.82 -27.87
C ASP A 173 -6.45 -9.13 -26.53
N THR A 174 -7.03 -7.92 -26.53
CA THR A 174 -7.35 -7.15 -25.32
C THR A 174 -8.84 -7.07 -25.04
N ILE A 175 -9.64 -7.85 -25.75
CA ILE A 175 -11.10 -7.84 -25.66
C ILE A 175 -11.57 -9.12 -25.00
N MET A 176 -12.47 -8.96 -24.03
CA MET A 176 -13.30 -10.04 -23.52
C MET A 176 -14.78 -9.76 -23.84
N CYS A 177 -15.56 -10.83 -24.01
CA CYS A 177 -16.98 -10.75 -24.30
C CYS A 177 -17.80 -11.32 -23.15
N ALA A 178 -18.92 -10.68 -22.83
CA ALA A 178 -19.91 -11.25 -21.91
C ALA A 178 -21.33 -11.08 -22.44
N GLY A 179 -22.21 -12.01 -22.10
CA GLY A 179 -23.64 -11.93 -22.40
C GLY A 179 -24.25 -13.23 -22.92
N PHE A 180 -25.55 -13.21 -23.17
CA PHE A 180 -26.28 -14.38 -23.67
C PHE A 180 -26.41 -14.34 -25.20
N PRO A 181 -26.13 -15.46 -25.91
CA PRO A 181 -26.25 -15.51 -27.37
C PRO A 181 -27.61 -15.09 -27.94
N ASP A 182 -28.69 -15.35 -27.20
CA ASP A 182 -30.06 -14.95 -27.58
C ASP A 182 -30.39 -13.50 -27.21
N GLY A 183 -29.50 -12.83 -26.46
CA GLY A 183 -29.68 -11.48 -25.94
C GLY A 183 -30.51 -11.47 -24.67
N GLY A 184 -31.33 -10.44 -24.48
CA GLY A 184 -32.23 -10.31 -23.34
C GLY A 184 -31.58 -9.79 -22.05
N LYS A 185 -30.26 -9.82 -21.92
CA LYS A 185 -29.51 -9.10 -20.87
C LYS A 185 -28.19 -8.54 -21.38
N ASP A 186 -27.85 -7.32 -20.99
CA ASP A 186 -26.66 -6.62 -21.50
C ASP A 186 -26.32 -5.37 -20.66
N ALA A 187 -25.06 -4.93 -20.72
CA ALA A 187 -24.61 -3.60 -20.30
C ALA A 187 -24.82 -2.59 -21.44
N CYS A 188 -25.35 -1.40 -21.17
CA CYS A 188 -25.92 -0.53 -22.19
C CYS A 188 -25.29 0.88 -22.21
N GLN A 189 -25.82 1.75 -23.08
CA GLN A 189 -25.37 3.13 -23.20
C GLN A 189 -25.43 3.85 -21.84
N GLY A 190 -24.32 4.49 -21.46
CA GLY A 190 -24.14 5.16 -20.17
C GLY A 190 -23.22 4.40 -19.21
N ASP A 191 -23.06 3.08 -19.39
CA ASP A 191 -22.26 2.25 -18.48
C ASP A 191 -20.77 2.19 -18.85
N SER A 192 -20.40 2.81 -19.98
CA SER A 192 -19.02 2.85 -20.49
C SER A 192 -18.02 3.29 -19.42
N GLY A 193 -16.93 2.53 -19.28
CA GLY A 193 -15.92 2.74 -18.25
C GLY A 193 -16.21 2.08 -16.90
N GLY A 194 -17.42 1.55 -16.68
CA GLY A 194 -17.78 0.82 -15.47
C GLY A 194 -17.14 -0.58 -15.36
N PRO A 195 -17.19 -1.22 -14.18
CA PRO A 195 -16.53 -2.48 -13.90
C PRO A 195 -17.32 -3.72 -14.33
N LEU A 196 -16.61 -4.68 -14.92
CA LEU A 196 -17.01 -6.09 -14.95
C LEU A 196 -16.35 -6.81 -13.79
N LEU A 197 -17.14 -7.38 -12.87
CA LEU A 197 -16.63 -8.08 -11.69
C LEU A 197 -16.57 -9.58 -11.85
N CYS A 198 -15.56 -10.17 -11.22
CA CYS A 198 -15.48 -11.60 -10.95
C CYS A 198 -15.34 -11.85 -9.45
N ARG A 199 -16.05 -12.87 -8.94
CA ARG A 199 -15.95 -13.32 -7.55
C ARG A 199 -14.92 -14.43 -7.41
N ARG A 200 -13.94 -14.27 -6.52
CA ARG A 200 -12.96 -15.32 -6.18
C ARG A 200 -13.58 -16.40 -5.28
N LYS A 201 -12.91 -17.56 -5.18
CA LYS A 201 -13.32 -18.71 -4.32
C LYS A 201 -13.59 -18.33 -2.86
N HIS A 202 -12.84 -17.38 -2.31
CA HIS A 202 -12.98 -16.90 -0.93
C HIS A 202 -14.00 -15.75 -0.77
N GLY A 203 -14.76 -15.44 -1.83
CA GLY A 203 -15.86 -14.48 -1.78
C GLY A 203 -15.50 -13.03 -2.13
N ALA A 204 -14.21 -12.70 -2.29
CA ALA A 204 -13.74 -11.37 -2.68
C ALA A 204 -14.05 -11.01 -4.15
N TRP A 205 -14.34 -9.74 -4.41
CA TRP A 205 -14.59 -9.21 -5.75
C TRP A 205 -13.31 -8.67 -6.39
N THR A 206 -13.17 -8.88 -7.69
CA THR A 206 -12.06 -8.37 -8.51
C THR A 206 -12.56 -7.74 -9.79
N LEU A 207 -11.80 -6.78 -10.31
CA LEU A 207 -12.04 -6.18 -11.62
C LEU A 207 -11.58 -7.13 -12.73
N ALA A 208 -12.50 -7.75 -13.45
CA ALA A 208 -12.19 -8.63 -14.58
C ALA A 208 -12.06 -7.85 -15.89
N GLY A 209 -12.78 -6.74 -16.04
CA GLY A 209 -12.74 -5.92 -17.24
C GLY A 209 -13.41 -4.56 -17.09
N VAL A 210 -13.25 -3.73 -18.11
CA VAL A 210 -13.84 -2.39 -18.19
C VAL A 210 -14.82 -2.34 -19.34
N ILE A 211 -16.04 -1.84 -19.11
CA ILE A 211 -17.07 -1.71 -20.14
C ILE A 211 -16.58 -0.78 -21.25
N SER A 212 -16.46 -1.29 -22.48
CA SER A 212 -16.02 -0.53 -23.64
C SER A 212 -17.22 -0.12 -24.49
N TRP A 213 -17.90 -1.08 -25.15
CA TRP A 213 -19.08 -0.79 -25.97
C TRP A 213 -19.91 -2.04 -26.28
N GLY A 214 -21.05 -1.88 -26.97
CA GLY A 214 -21.90 -2.98 -27.46
C GLY A 214 -22.79 -2.56 -28.63
N MET A 215 -23.12 -3.49 -29.54
CA MET A 215 -23.98 -3.24 -30.71
C MET A 215 -25.39 -3.77 -30.49
N GLY A 216 -26.34 -2.85 -30.30
CA GLY A 216 -27.75 -3.17 -30.13
C GLY A 216 -27.99 -3.86 -28.79
N CYS A 217 -28.01 -3.06 -27.72
CA CYS A 217 -28.36 -3.45 -26.35
C CYS A 217 -29.29 -4.66 -26.25
N ALA A 218 -28.80 -5.74 -25.62
CA ALA A 218 -29.53 -6.97 -25.36
C ALA A 218 -30.10 -7.68 -26.60
N ARG A 219 -29.53 -7.42 -27.77
CA ARG A 219 -29.89 -8.10 -29.02
C ARG A 219 -29.00 -9.33 -29.19
N GLY A 220 -29.61 -10.49 -29.32
CA GLY A 220 -28.86 -11.74 -29.52
C GLY A 220 -28.06 -11.78 -30.82
N TRP A 221 -26.90 -12.44 -30.78
CA TRP A 221 -26.03 -12.69 -31.92
C TRP A 221 -26.10 -14.14 -32.44
N ALA A 222 -26.81 -15.05 -31.75
CA ALA A 222 -26.89 -16.48 -32.11
C ALA A 222 -27.33 -16.74 -33.56
N SER A 223 -28.13 -15.84 -34.13
CA SER A 223 -28.68 -15.94 -35.49
C SER A 223 -28.25 -14.77 -36.40
N ASN A 224 -27.09 -14.15 -36.14
CA ASN A 224 -26.62 -13.01 -36.92
C ASN A 224 -26.54 -13.29 -38.43
N ASP A 225 -26.22 -14.52 -38.84
CA ASP A 225 -26.16 -14.92 -40.25
C ASP A 225 -27.52 -14.82 -40.97
N LYS A 226 -28.62 -14.95 -40.21
CA LYS A 226 -30.00 -14.84 -40.71
C LYS A 226 -30.53 -13.40 -40.63
N LYS A 227 -29.78 -12.47 -40.02
CA LYS A 227 -30.18 -11.07 -39.79
C LYS A 227 -29.46 -10.16 -40.78
N LYS A 228 -30.19 -9.19 -41.33
CA LYS A 228 -29.59 -8.05 -42.05
C LYS A 228 -28.64 -7.30 -41.11
N HIS A 229 -27.56 -6.72 -41.64
CA HIS A 229 -26.48 -6.14 -40.83
C HIS A 229 -26.93 -5.13 -39.76
N TYR A 230 -27.97 -4.33 -40.01
CA TYR A 230 -28.50 -3.35 -39.05
C TYR A 230 -29.36 -3.95 -37.92
N ASN A 231 -29.79 -5.21 -38.07
CA ASN A 231 -30.54 -5.99 -37.09
C ASN A 231 -29.66 -7.02 -36.37
N ARG A 232 -28.35 -7.05 -36.63
CA ARG A 232 -27.41 -7.91 -35.89
C ARG A 232 -27.15 -7.34 -34.50
N GLY A 233 -26.83 -8.22 -33.56
CA GLY A 233 -26.39 -7.88 -32.21
C GLY A 233 -24.94 -8.31 -31.97
N SER A 234 -24.38 -7.95 -30.82
CA SER A 234 -23.08 -8.44 -30.34
C SER A 234 -23.19 -8.84 -28.88
N PRO A 235 -22.24 -9.64 -28.35
CA PRO A 235 -22.00 -9.64 -26.91
C PRO A 235 -21.59 -8.24 -26.44
N GLY A 236 -21.69 -8.00 -25.13
CA GLY A 236 -21.05 -6.86 -24.50
C GLY A 236 -19.53 -6.98 -24.62
N ILE A 237 -18.86 -5.90 -25.00
CA ILE A 237 -17.42 -5.87 -25.26
C ILE A 237 -16.76 -5.09 -24.13
N PHE A 238 -15.77 -5.72 -23.50
CA PHE A 238 -15.03 -5.18 -22.39
C PHE A 238 -13.54 -5.23 -22.72
N THR A 239 -12.78 -4.27 -22.20
CA THR A 239 -11.33 -4.38 -22.15
C THR A 239 -10.98 -5.45 -21.12
N ASP A 240 -10.31 -6.53 -21.55
CA ASP A 240 -9.83 -7.60 -20.67
C ASP A 240 -8.73 -7.06 -19.78
N LEU A 241 -8.99 -6.97 -18.48
CA LEU A 241 -8.05 -6.33 -17.57
C LEU A 241 -6.75 -7.14 -17.46
N SER A 242 -6.81 -8.47 -17.61
CA SER A 242 -5.62 -9.34 -17.58
C SER A 242 -4.66 -9.03 -18.72
N ALA A 243 -5.18 -8.58 -19.87
CA ALA A 243 -4.39 -8.25 -21.05
C ALA A 243 -3.71 -6.87 -20.96
N VAL A 244 -4.17 -5.99 -20.06
CA VAL A 244 -3.65 -4.62 -19.89
C VAL A 244 -3.16 -4.36 -18.46
N LEU A 245 -3.10 -5.39 -17.62
CA LEU A 245 -2.78 -5.27 -16.20
C LEU A 245 -1.38 -4.70 -15.98
N SER A 246 -0.39 -5.18 -16.74
CA SER A 246 0.98 -4.65 -16.68
C SER A 246 1.02 -3.14 -16.94
N TRP A 247 0.29 -2.67 -17.96
CA TRP A 247 0.20 -1.25 -18.27
C TRP A 247 -0.48 -0.45 -17.17
N ILE A 248 -1.57 -0.97 -16.58
CA ILE A 248 -2.24 -0.34 -15.43
C ILE A 248 -1.25 -0.20 -14.27
N GLN A 249 -0.57 -1.30 -13.92
CA GLN A 249 0.41 -1.33 -12.84
C GLN A 249 1.56 -0.37 -13.13
N GLU A 250 2.17 -0.39 -14.31
CA GLU A 250 3.24 0.52 -14.72
C GLU A 250 2.85 2.00 -14.66
N ASN A 251 1.63 2.37 -15.06
CA ASN A 251 1.23 3.77 -15.07
C ASN A 251 0.71 4.26 -13.71
N MET A 252 0.19 3.35 -12.89
CA MET A 252 -0.03 3.61 -11.48
C MET A 252 1.29 3.63 -10.68
N SER A 253 2.35 2.96 -11.18
CA SER A 253 3.68 2.79 -10.55
C SER A 253 4.52 4.06 -10.43
N ALA A 254 4.01 5.22 -10.83
CA ALA A 254 4.48 6.49 -10.25
C ALA A 254 4.28 6.52 -8.71
N ALA A 255 3.49 5.57 -8.17
CA ALA A 255 3.60 5.08 -6.81
C ALA A 255 3.53 3.53 -6.84
N PHE A 256 4.45 2.86 -6.13
CA PHE A 256 4.44 1.43 -5.72
C PHE A 256 5.41 0.50 -6.51
N CYS A 257 6.35 -0.09 -5.77
CA CYS A 257 7.70 -0.41 -6.24
C CYS A 257 7.95 -1.84 -6.75
N SER A 258 8.97 -1.94 -7.61
CA SER A 258 9.90 -3.08 -7.78
C SER A 258 11.34 -2.57 -8.09
N ILE A 259 11.72 -1.42 -7.49
CA ILE A 259 12.94 -0.57 -7.59
C ILE A 259 12.93 0.59 -8.63
N GLN A 260 12.76 1.82 -8.14
CA GLN A 260 13.73 2.93 -8.27
C GLN A 260 13.74 3.71 -6.95
N ASP A 261 14.93 4.12 -6.50
CA ASP A 261 15.19 4.85 -5.24
C ASP A 261 14.26 6.08 -5.14
N GLY A 262 13.13 5.92 -4.45
CA GLY A 262 12.24 7.01 -4.12
C GLY A 262 12.92 7.88 -3.09
N LYS A 263 13.83 8.75 -3.54
CA LYS A 263 14.38 9.81 -2.71
C LYS A 263 13.19 10.66 -2.29
N LEU A 264 12.93 10.75 -0.99
CA LEU A 264 11.91 11.62 -0.41
C LEU A 264 12.62 12.87 0.16
N PRO A 265 12.74 13.97 -0.62
CA PRO A 265 13.47 15.15 -0.20
C PRO A 265 12.52 16.11 0.53
N ASP A 266 12.30 15.94 1.83
CA ASP A 266 11.56 16.90 2.65
C ASP A 266 11.86 16.71 4.15
N SER A 267 11.71 17.77 4.95
CA SER A 267 11.87 17.71 6.41
C SER A 267 10.74 16.98 7.11
N GLU A 268 9.64 16.68 6.44
CA GLU A 268 8.55 15.85 6.95
C GLU A 268 7.73 15.25 5.80
N GLY A 269 7.03 14.15 6.05
CA GLY A 269 6.14 13.52 5.07
C GLY A 269 5.47 12.25 5.58
N GLU A 270 4.66 11.64 4.72
CA GLU A 270 3.93 10.41 5.02
C GLU A 270 4.31 9.30 4.05
N LEU A 271 4.35 8.08 4.55
CA LEU A 271 4.66 6.88 3.78
C LEU A 271 3.63 5.80 4.11
N HIS A 272 2.92 5.34 3.08
CA HIS A 272 1.85 4.37 3.19
C HIS A 272 2.22 3.03 2.56
N PHE A 273 1.54 1.99 3.02
CA PHE A 273 1.61 0.66 2.47
C PHE A 273 1.37 0.66 0.95
N PRO A 274 2.19 -0.05 0.19
CA PRO A 274 2.14 0.00 -1.26
C PRO A 274 0.97 -0.76 -1.91
N GLY A 275 0.17 -1.50 -1.12
CA GLY A 275 -1.15 -1.97 -1.52
C GLY A 275 -1.19 -3.28 -2.33
N SER A 276 -0.07 -3.97 -2.54
CA SER A 276 -0.03 -5.26 -3.24
C SER A 276 0.82 -6.33 -2.53
N PRO A 277 0.38 -7.60 -2.51
CA PRO A 277 1.22 -8.74 -2.15
C PRO A 277 2.28 -9.02 -3.23
N GLU A 278 3.37 -9.70 -2.88
CA GLU A 278 4.58 -9.93 -3.70
C GLU A 278 5.35 -8.66 -4.10
N GLN A 279 5.70 -7.82 -3.12
CA GLN A 279 6.27 -6.50 -3.39
C GLN A 279 7.63 -6.27 -2.75
N LEU A 280 8.56 -5.70 -3.52
CA LEU A 280 9.82 -5.15 -3.03
C LEU A 280 9.82 -3.62 -3.19
N CYS A 281 9.66 -2.92 -2.07
CA CYS A 281 9.79 -1.47 -2.02
C CYS A 281 11.08 -1.05 -1.33
N VAL A 282 11.73 -0.02 -1.87
CA VAL A 282 12.90 0.61 -1.27
C VAL A 282 12.69 2.12 -1.33
N TRP A 283 12.74 2.76 -0.17
CA TRP A 283 12.67 4.22 -0.03
C TRP A 283 13.95 4.70 0.63
N THR A 284 14.48 5.83 0.17
CA THR A 284 15.62 6.47 0.83
C THR A 284 15.18 7.85 1.33
N LEU A 285 15.14 8.01 2.65
CA LEU A 285 14.78 9.26 3.31
C LEU A 285 16.03 10.12 3.47
N PHE A 286 15.91 11.42 3.17
CA PHE A 286 16.95 12.41 3.40
C PHE A 286 16.35 13.61 4.13
N VAL A 287 16.95 13.98 5.25
CA VAL A 287 16.67 15.23 5.98
C VAL A 287 17.92 16.12 5.93
N PRO A 288 17.80 17.43 6.28
CA PRO A 288 18.96 18.32 6.34
C PRO A 288 20.10 17.73 7.18
N GLU A 289 21.35 17.97 6.76
CA GLU A 289 22.51 17.52 7.52
C GLU A 289 22.50 18.10 8.94
N GLY A 290 22.89 17.29 9.92
CA GLY A 290 22.80 17.61 11.35
C GLY A 290 21.47 17.26 12.00
N ASN A 291 20.41 16.96 11.25
CA ASN A 291 19.13 16.52 11.80
C ASN A 291 19.03 14.99 11.91
N TYR A 292 18.20 14.55 12.85
CA TYR A 292 17.77 13.16 13.05
C TYR A 292 16.42 12.91 12.39
N ILE A 293 16.14 11.64 12.07
CA ILE A 293 14.89 11.20 11.45
C ILE A 293 14.02 10.52 12.51
N LEU A 294 12.85 11.08 12.77
CA LEU A 294 11.83 10.46 13.62
C LEU A 294 10.76 9.79 12.75
N LEU A 295 10.57 8.48 12.92
CA LEU A 295 9.51 7.70 12.29
C LEU A 295 8.37 7.46 13.29
N ARG A 296 7.13 7.77 12.91
CA ARG A 296 5.93 7.50 13.72
C ARG A 296 4.94 6.67 12.92
N PHE A 297 4.55 5.52 13.46
CA PHE A 297 3.57 4.64 12.84
C PHE A 297 2.15 5.03 13.30
N SER A 298 1.24 5.20 12.35
CA SER A 298 -0.19 5.40 12.60
C SER A 298 -1.00 4.13 12.37
N HIS A 299 -0.44 3.18 11.62
CA HIS A 299 -1.03 1.89 11.32
C HIS A 299 0.08 0.87 11.06
N PHE A 300 -0.05 -0.36 11.55
CA PHE A 300 0.90 -1.43 11.32
C PHE A 300 0.23 -2.79 11.47
N ASP A 301 0.22 -3.56 10.39
CA ASP A 301 -0.38 -4.88 10.28
C ASP A 301 0.28 -5.60 9.10
N ILE A 302 1.38 -6.28 9.40
CA ILE A 302 2.19 -7.07 8.48
C ILE A 302 2.11 -8.54 8.96
N GLU A 303 2.27 -9.52 8.07
CA GLU A 303 2.25 -10.94 8.43
C GLU A 303 3.10 -11.21 9.69
N PRO A 304 2.53 -11.78 10.76
CA PRO A 304 3.28 -12.09 11.96
C PRO A 304 4.12 -13.36 11.76
N GLU A 305 5.44 -13.24 11.91
CA GLU A 305 6.38 -14.37 11.90
C GLU A 305 7.49 -14.11 12.92
N THR A 306 8.11 -15.17 13.45
CA THR A 306 9.11 -15.07 14.52
C THR A 306 10.35 -14.28 14.11
N PHE A 307 10.79 -14.39 12.85
CA PHE A 307 11.98 -13.72 12.31
C PHE A 307 11.64 -12.69 11.20
N CYS A 308 10.35 -12.43 10.99
CA CYS A 308 9.78 -11.63 9.91
C CYS A 308 10.26 -12.00 8.49
N ASP A 309 10.62 -13.26 8.21
CA ASP A 309 11.28 -13.70 6.97
C ASP A 309 10.41 -13.65 5.70
N TYR A 310 9.10 -13.61 5.86
CA TYR A 310 8.14 -13.48 4.77
C TYR A 310 7.85 -12.00 4.48
N ASP A 311 6.81 -11.44 5.11
CA ASP A 311 6.53 -10.01 5.01
C ASP A 311 7.29 -9.22 6.08
N SER A 312 8.00 -8.17 5.66
CA SER A 312 8.69 -7.29 6.61
C SER A 312 8.95 -5.89 6.09
N LEU A 313 8.87 -4.93 7.01
CA LEU A 313 9.43 -3.60 6.84
C LEU A 313 10.78 -3.52 7.56
N SER A 314 11.84 -3.35 6.79
CA SER A 314 13.22 -3.26 7.28
C SER A 314 13.73 -1.83 7.23
N VAL A 315 14.46 -1.41 8.26
CA VAL A 315 15.18 -0.14 8.32
C VAL A 315 16.67 -0.40 8.12
N TYR A 316 17.30 0.34 7.22
CA TYR A 316 18.73 0.27 6.92
C TYR A 316 19.37 1.64 7.15
N SER A 317 20.57 1.62 7.71
CA SER A 317 21.45 2.79 7.84
C SER A 317 22.02 3.24 6.48
N ARG A 318 22.70 4.39 6.48
CA ARG A 318 23.47 4.93 5.33
C ARG A 318 24.38 3.90 4.66
N ASP A 319 25.09 3.10 5.45
CA ASP A 319 26.06 2.11 4.96
C ASP A 319 25.38 0.78 4.57
N ASN A 320 24.05 0.79 4.43
CA ASN A 320 23.22 -0.36 4.09
C ASN A 320 23.31 -1.50 5.12
N ARG A 321 23.61 -1.17 6.38
CA ARG A 321 23.52 -2.10 7.52
C ARG A 321 22.08 -2.14 8.02
N LEU A 322 21.51 -3.34 8.13
CA LEU A 322 20.18 -3.57 8.71
C LEU A 322 20.18 -3.07 10.16
N VAL A 323 19.21 -2.21 10.47
CA VAL A 323 18.97 -1.66 11.81
C VAL A 323 17.96 -2.52 12.54
N GLY A 324 16.86 -2.85 11.88
CA GLY A 324 15.78 -3.62 12.44
C GLY A 324 14.78 -4.04 11.37
N LYS A 325 13.98 -5.04 11.69
CA LYS A 325 12.97 -5.65 10.84
C LYS A 325 11.68 -5.73 11.64
N LEU A 326 10.60 -5.25 11.04
CA LEU A 326 9.30 -5.10 11.69
C LEU A 326 8.28 -5.96 10.92
N CYS A 327 7.50 -6.74 11.67
CA CYS A 327 6.34 -7.49 11.18
C CYS A 327 5.34 -7.71 12.33
N GLY A 328 4.17 -8.29 12.04
CA GLY A 328 3.09 -8.46 13.02
C GLY A 328 2.09 -7.30 13.05
N GLY A 329 1.16 -7.37 14.02
CA GLY A 329 0.03 -6.43 14.16
C GLY A 329 0.17 -5.42 15.30
N ASP A 330 1.23 -5.50 16.10
CA ASP A 330 1.47 -4.54 17.17
C ASP A 330 2.04 -3.25 16.59
N LEU A 331 1.48 -2.12 17.00
CA LEU A 331 1.93 -0.81 16.53
C LEU A 331 3.34 -0.52 17.08
N PRO A 332 4.38 -0.36 16.24
CA PRO A 332 5.73 -0.11 16.72
C PRO A 332 5.82 1.23 17.45
N LEU A 333 6.66 1.30 18.49
CA LEU A 333 7.06 2.57 19.08
C LEU A 333 7.65 3.50 18.01
N PRO A 334 7.52 4.84 18.17
CA PRO A 334 8.25 5.78 17.34
C PRO A 334 9.74 5.44 17.31
N ILE A 335 10.37 5.53 16.13
CA ILE A 335 11.80 5.19 15.97
C ILE A 335 12.55 6.47 15.65
N LEU A 336 13.44 6.88 16.56
CA LEU A 336 14.34 8.01 16.35
C LEU A 336 15.68 7.51 15.84
N ILE A 337 16.08 7.99 14.67
CA ILE A 337 17.30 7.55 14.01
C ILE A 337 18.29 8.71 14.01
N GLY A 338 19.43 8.50 14.68
CA GLY A 338 20.56 9.41 14.75
C GLY A 338 21.35 9.51 13.44
N SER A 339 20.66 9.74 12.32
CA SER A 339 21.27 9.94 11.00
C SER A 339 20.38 10.81 10.12
N SER A 340 21.00 11.60 9.24
CA SER A 340 20.28 12.45 8.28
C SER A 340 19.76 11.69 7.05
N ASN A 341 20.10 10.40 6.92
CA ASN A 341 19.56 9.56 5.86
C ASN A 341 19.43 8.10 6.29
N ILE A 342 18.39 7.45 5.79
CA ILE A 342 18.12 6.02 5.99
C ILE A 342 17.49 5.43 4.74
N ARG A 343 17.53 4.10 4.66
CA ARG A 343 16.82 3.34 3.65
C ARG A 343 15.78 2.44 4.31
N LEU A 344 14.52 2.57 3.90
CA LEU A 344 13.45 1.66 4.26
C LEU A 344 13.28 0.64 3.14
N LYS A 345 13.11 -0.63 3.50
CA LYS A 345 12.86 -1.72 2.54
C LYS A 345 11.68 -2.54 3.00
N PHE A 346 10.62 -2.59 2.21
CA PHE A 346 9.50 -3.50 2.44
C PHE A 346 9.60 -4.68 1.48
N VAL A 347 9.46 -5.90 2.01
CA VAL A 347 9.38 -7.15 1.25
C VAL A 347 8.08 -7.83 1.65
N SER A 348 7.35 -8.37 0.68
CA SER A 348 6.19 -9.21 0.93
C SER A 348 6.13 -10.39 -0.04
N ASP A 349 5.51 -11.49 0.38
CA ASP A 349 5.26 -12.68 -0.41
C ASP A 349 3.77 -12.81 -0.86
N ASN A 350 3.32 -14.00 -1.28
CA ASN A 350 1.96 -14.24 -1.78
C ASN A 350 1.01 -14.92 -0.78
N LYS A 351 1.39 -15.02 0.48
CA LYS A 351 0.61 -15.66 1.54
C LYS A 351 0.33 -14.66 2.66
N ASP A 352 -0.68 -14.99 3.46
CA ASP A 352 -0.98 -14.37 4.76
C ASP A 352 -0.71 -12.85 4.86
N TYR A 353 -1.40 -12.07 4.00
CA TYR A 353 -1.20 -10.62 3.95
C TYR A 353 -1.94 -9.88 5.08
N GLY A 354 -1.22 -8.94 5.71
CA GLY A 354 -1.81 -7.93 6.59
C GLY A 354 -2.39 -6.74 5.82
N THR A 355 -3.03 -5.80 6.53
CA THR A 355 -3.56 -4.55 5.95
C THR A 355 -2.48 -3.51 5.64
N GLY A 356 -1.23 -3.78 6.03
CA GLY A 356 -0.05 -2.99 5.73
C GLY A 356 0.34 -2.03 6.85
N PHE A 357 1.05 -0.96 6.50
CA PHE A 357 1.47 0.07 7.44
C PHE A 357 1.19 1.49 6.93
N SER A 358 1.14 2.46 7.83
CA SER A 358 1.20 3.88 7.51
C SER A 358 2.07 4.56 8.54
N MET A 359 2.97 5.42 8.08
CA MET A 359 3.89 6.14 8.93
C MET A 359 4.08 7.57 8.47
N THR A 360 4.54 8.41 9.39
CA THR A 360 5.06 9.74 9.10
C THR A 360 6.55 9.79 9.45
N TYR A 361 7.32 10.58 8.72
CA TYR A 361 8.72 10.87 9.04
C TYR A 361 8.90 12.37 9.26
N LYS A 362 9.77 12.75 10.19
CA LYS A 362 10.07 14.16 10.48
C LYS A 362 11.54 14.36 10.84
N ALA A 363 12.11 15.46 10.37
CA ALA A 363 13.44 15.95 10.72
C ALA A 363 13.39 16.63 12.09
N ILE A 364 14.23 16.19 13.02
CA ILE A 364 14.34 16.73 14.37
C ILE A 364 15.79 17.18 14.59
N THR A 365 15.98 18.36 15.18
CA THR A 365 17.33 18.82 15.57
C THR A 365 17.78 18.08 16.84
N PRO A 366 19.05 17.63 16.95
CA PRO A 366 19.56 16.85 18.09
C PRO A 366 19.34 17.53 19.44
N ASP A 367 19.40 18.86 19.45
CA ASP A 367 19.29 19.71 20.65
C ASP A 367 17.92 19.64 21.34
N ILE A 368 16.91 19.06 20.68
CA ILE A 368 15.54 18.92 21.22
C ILE A 368 15.40 17.66 22.09
N LEU A 369 16.35 16.71 22.06
CA LEU A 369 16.22 15.44 22.77
C LEU A 369 17.48 15.11 23.59
N PRO A 370 17.62 15.64 24.82
CA PRO A 370 18.49 15.05 25.84
C PRO A 370 18.07 13.62 26.27
N ASP A 371 16.98 13.10 25.70
CA ASP A 371 16.10 12.05 26.25
C ASP A 371 15.75 10.94 25.21
N SER A 372 16.51 10.89 24.12
CA SER A 372 16.18 10.22 22.84
C SER A 372 15.62 8.78 22.87
N GLY A 373 15.84 8.00 23.93
CA GLY A 373 15.39 6.61 24.01
C GLY A 373 14.08 6.41 24.75
N CYS A 374 13.54 7.44 25.40
CA CYS A 374 12.29 7.36 26.14
C CYS A 374 11.14 7.87 25.26
N GLU A 375 9.96 7.25 25.32
CA GLU A 375 8.81 7.48 24.40
C GLU A 375 9.05 7.11 22.93
N SER A 376 10.30 6.83 22.54
CA SER A 376 10.71 6.38 21.21
C SER A 376 11.92 5.46 21.31
N LEU A 377 12.00 4.45 20.44
CA LEU A 377 13.20 3.64 20.29
C LEU A 377 14.28 4.45 19.56
N ALA A 378 15.40 4.75 20.24
CA ALA A 378 16.54 5.43 19.62
C ALA A 378 17.49 4.45 18.94
N VAL A 379 17.95 4.79 17.74
CA VAL A 379 19.01 4.08 17.02
C VAL A 379 20.18 5.03 16.77
N LEU A 380 21.34 4.70 17.32
CA LEU A 380 22.53 5.56 17.35
C LEU A 380 23.69 4.92 16.59
N PHE A 381 24.32 5.68 15.69
CA PHE A 381 25.44 5.22 14.85
C PHE A 381 26.78 5.86 15.21
N GLU A 382 26.77 6.80 16.14
CA GLU A 382 27.94 7.58 16.54
C GLU A 382 28.20 7.41 18.04
N GLU A 383 29.44 7.67 18.43
CA GLU A 383 29.82 7.77 19.85
C GLU A 383 29.10 8.95 20.49
N GLY A 384 28.81 8.86 21.79
CA GLY A 384 27.99 9.88 22.43
C GLY A 384 27.70 9.60 23.89
N VAL A 385 26.70 10.32 24.40
CA VAL A 385 26.25 10.24 25.79
C VAL A 385 24.83 9.70 25.81
N LEU A 386 24.59 8.73 26.70
CA LEU A 386 23.27 8.26 27.08
C LEU A 386 22.97 8.74 28.50
N GLN A 387 21.73 9.10 28.77
CA GLN A 387 21.32 9.53 30.09
C GLN A 387 19.83 9.26 30.31
N SER A 388 19.42 9.13 31.57
CA SER A 388 18.01 9.06 31.95
C SER A 388 17.30 10.40 31.70
N MET A 389 15.96 10.33 31.57
CA MET A 389 15.10 11.51 31.45
C MET A 389 15.43 12.55 32.52
N HIS A 390 15.49 13.82 32.11
CA HIS A 390 15.70 14.98 33.00
C HIS A 390 17.04 15.06 33.73
N TYR A 391 17.99 14.15 33.45
CA TYR A 391 19.30 14.15 34.10
C TYR A 391 19.93 15.57 34.12
N PRO A 392 20.39 16.07 35.27
CA PRO A 392 20.64 15.35 36.53
C PRO A 392 19.47 15.37 37.54
N GLU A 393 18.31 15.90 37.17
CA GLU A 393 17.11 15.85 38.03
C GLU A 393 16.57 14.41 38.12
N PRO A 394 15.72 14.11 39.12
CA PRO A 394 15.16 12.78 39.26
C PRO A 394 14.45 12.28 38.00
N TYR A 395 14.71 11.03 37.61
CA TYR A 395 14.02 10.41 36.48
C TYR A 395 12.52 10.21 36.79
N SER A 396 11.72 9.93 35.77
CA SER A 396 10.28 9.70 35.92
C SER A 396 9.97 8.25 36.29
N ASN A 397 8.92 8.04 37.09
CA ASN A 397 8.33 6.72 37.32
C ASN A 397 7.78 6.15 35.99
N MET A 398 7.73 4.83 35.87
CA MET A 398 7.25 4.10 34.69
C MET A 398 7.99 4.48 33.40
N ALA A 399 9.25 4.87 33.50
CA ALA A 399 10.09 5.13 32.35
C ALA A 399 10.38 3.79 31.64
N ASP A 400 10.30 3.81 30.31
CA ASP A 400 10.74 2.71 29.46
C ASP A 400 11.53 3.34 28.31
N CYS A 401 12.86 3.30 28.46
CA CYS A 401 13.78 3.94 27.54
C CYS A 401 14.67 2.90 26.86
N GLN A 402 14.84 2.99 25.55
CA GLN A 402 15.54 2.00 24.75
C GLN A 402 16.45 2.66 23.71
N TRP A 403 17.73 2.28 23.74
CA TRP A 403 18.76 2.74 22.80
C TRP A 403 19.46 1.56 22.13
N ILE A 404 19.36 1.47 20.81
CA ILE A 404 20.15 0.54 20.00
C ILE A 404 21.38 1.28 19.50
N VAL A 405 22.54 0.88 20.00
CA VAL A 405 23.83 1.41 19.60
C VAL A 405 24.45 0.52 18.52
N CYS A 406 24.96 1.15 17.48
CA CYS A 406 25.38 0.51 16.24
C CYS A 406 26.80 0.91 15.86
N ALA A 407 27.79 0.08 16.20
CA ALA A 407 29.18 0.36 15.89
C ALA A 407 29.55 0.09 14.41
N PRO A 408 30.61 0.75 13.90
CA PRO A 408 31.21 0.45 12.60
C PRO A 408 31.74 -0.99 12.52
N LYS A 409 31.96 -1.49 11.29
CA LYS A 409 32.57 -2.81 11.08
C LYS A 409 33.89 -2.95 11.85
N ASN A 410 34.13 -4.13 12.40
CA ASN A 410 35.31 -4.48 13.22
C ASN A 410 35.45 -3.63 14.50
N HIS A 411 34.36 -3.10 15.04
CA HIS A 411 34.34 -2.48 16.35
C HIS A 411 33.32 -3.17 17.24
N VAL A 412 33.61 -3.16 18.54
CA VAL A 412 32.65 -3.47 19.61
C VAL A 412 32.30 -2.20 20.35
N ILE A 413 31.22 -2.23 21.11
CA ILE A 413 30.66 -1.07 21.81
C ILE A 413 31.06 -1.16 23.27
N LYS A 414 31.56 -0.05 23.82
CA LYS A 414 31.86 0.09 25.24
C LYS A 414 30.97 1.17 25.85
N LEU A 415 30.14 0.78 26.81
CA LEU A 415 29.36 1.66 27.68
C LEU A 415 30.14 1.92 28.97
N THR A 416 30.33 3.20 29.31
CA THR A 416 31.03 3.60 30.54
C THR A 416 30.19 4.61 31.31
N TYR A 417 29.75 4.23 32.51
CA TYR A 417 28.97 5.11 33.40
C TYR A 417 29.83 6.25 33.94
N GLN A 418 29.26 7.46 33.94
CA GLN A 418 29.82 8.69 34.50
C GLN A 418 29.16 9.03 35.84
N SER A 419 27.85 8.80 35.95
CA SER A 419 27.07 8.88 37.18
C SER A 419 25.97 7.82 37.16
N PHE A 420 25.58 7.35 38.34
CA PHE A 420 24.60 6.28 38.48
C PHE A 420 23.91 6.33 39.86
N GLU A 421 22.65 6.70 39.86
CA GLU A 421 21.75 6.79 41.02
C GLU A 421 20.38 6.25 40.57
N VAL A 422 20.19 4.94 40.68
CA VAL A 422 18.96 4.23 40.29
C VAL A 422 18.48 3.44 41.50
N GLU A 423 17.16 3.31 41.71
CA GLU A 423 16.61 2.61 42.88
C GLU A 423 17.25 1.23 43.10
N GLU A 424 17.68 0.95 44.33
CA GLU A 424 18.38 -0.30 44.66
C GLU A 424 17.40 -1.41 45.07
N SER A 425 17.58 -2.61 44.49
CA SER A 425 16.87 -3.82 44.91
C SER A 425 17.76 -5.05 44.73
N GLU A 426 17.44 -6.15 45.42
CA GLU A 426 18.31 -7.34 45.51
C GLU A 426 18.73 -7.90 44.14
N ASP A 427 17.80 -7.91 43.17
CA ASP A 427 18.02 -8.39 41.79
C ASP A 427 17.79 -7.28 40.73
N CYS A 428 17.85 -6.01 41.14
CA CYS A 428 17.46 -4.87 40.31
C CYS A 428 16.08 -5.05 39.66
N SER A 429 15.11 -5.53 40.44
CA SER A 429 13.76 -5.87 39.98
C SER A 429 12.82 -4.69 39.90
N TYR A 430 13.13 -3.59 40.59
CA TYR A 430 12.37 -2.33 40.52
C TYR A 430 12.89 -1.51 39.34
N ASP A 431 13.87 -0.65 39.59
CA ASP A 431 14.50 0.14 38.54
C ASP A 431 15.84 -0.46 38.10
N ALA A 432 16.10 -0.44 36.80
CA ALA A 432 17.32 -1.01 36.27
C ALA A 432 17.74 -0.39 34.93
N VAL A 433 19.06 -0.27 34.75
CA VAL A 433 19.68 -0.18 33.42
C VAL A 433 20.16 -1.57 33.03
N THR A 434 19.56 -2.13 31.98
CA THR A 434 19.90 -3.44 31.44
C THR A 434 20.54 -3.30 30.07
N VAL A 435 21.59 -4.06 29.81
CA VAL A 435 22.35 -4.06 28.55
C VAL A 435 22.29 -5.46 27.95
N TYR A 436 21.94 -5.54 26.68
CA TYR A 436 21.82 -6.76 25.89
C TYR A 436 22.77 -6.78 24.69
N GLU A 437 23.20 -7.97 24.28
CA GLU A 437 24.03 -8.18 23.07
C GLU A 437 23.21 -8.14 21.77
N ASP A 438 21.91 -8.38 21.89
CA ASP A 438 20.97 -8.45 20.78
C ASP A 438 19.75 -7.56 21.03
N VAL A 439 19.03 -7.26 19.94
CA VAL A 439 17.84 -6.40 19.97
C VAL A 439 16.59 -7.16 20.46
N GLY A 440 16.60 -8.50 20.38
CA GLY A 440 15.53 -9.38 20.87
C GLY A 440 15.52 -9.59 22.38
N LYS A 441 16.51 -9.05 23.11
CA LYS A 441 16.68 -9.19 24.57
C LYS A 441 16.91 -10.66 25.00
N GLU A 442 17.53 -11.47 24.14
CA GLU A 442 17.82 -12.88 24.41
C GLU A 442 19.07 -13.06 25.30
N GLU A 443 20.07 -12.19 25.14
CA GLU A 443 21.34 -12.26 25.85
C GLU A 443 21.60 -10.98 26.66
N GLU A 444 21.31 -11.03 27.96
CA GLU A 444 21.64 -9.98 28.93
C GLU A 444 23.12 -10.07 29.34
N ILE A 445 23.86 -8.97 29.18
CA ILE A 445 25.29 -8.89 29.56
C ILE A 445 25.54 -8.04 30.80
N ALA A 446 24.61 -7.16 31.15
CA ALA A 446 24.68 -6.40 32.39
C ALA A 446 23.28 -5.97 32.81
N LYS A 447 23.02 -6.03 34.11
CA LYS A 447 21.88 -5.39 34.76
C LYS A 447 22.41 -4.63 35.97
N SER A 448 22.02 -3.37 36.12
CA SER A 448 22.60 -2.49 37.13
C SER A 448 21.54 -1.61 37.77
N CYS A 449 21.64 -1.44 39.08
CA CYS A 449 20.81 -0.60 39.93
C CYS A 449 21.61 -0.18 41.18
N GLY A 450 21.07 0.74 41.98
CA GLY A 450 21.71 1.32 43.16
C GLY A 450 22.56 2.57 42.87
N PHE A 451 23.41 2.91 43.84
CA PHE A 451 24.19 4.17 43.87
C PHE A 451 25.69 3.97 43.61
N ALA A 452 26.13 2.72 43.50
CA ALA A 452 27.51 2.41 43.15
C ALA A 452 27.68 2.53 41.63
N LEU A 453 28.77 3.16 41.19
CA LEU A 453 29.06 3.30 39.76
C LEU A 453 29.32 1.92 39.14
N PRO A 454 28.52 1.45 38.17
CA PRO A 454 28.68 0.11 37.59
C PRO A 454 29.97 -0.01 36.79
N ALA A 455 30.45 -1.25 36.64
CA ALA A 455 31.59 -1.55 35.80
C ALA A 455 31.29 -1.21 34.32
N PRO A 456 32.29 -0.79 33.52
CA PRO A 456 32.09 -0.58 32.09
C PRO A 456 31.66 -1.88 31.40
N VAL A 457 30.66 -1.77 30.52
CA VAL A 457 30.10 -2.90 29.78
C VAL A 457 30.70 -2.90 28.37
N LEU A 458 31.19 -4.04 27.92
CA LEU A 458 31.77 -4.22 26.58
C LEU A 458 30.96 -5.27 25.84
N SER A 459 30.45 -4.93 24.66
CA SER A 459 29.76 -5.91 23.81
C SER A 459 30.75 -6.85 23.13
N SER A 460 30.24 -8.02 22.75
CA SER A 460 30.91 -8.99 21.88
C SER A 460 30.70 -8.66 20.40
N SER A 461 29.60 -7.94 20.09
CA SER A 461 29.17 -7.63 18.73
C SER A 461 29.23 -6.11 18.42
N ALA A 462 28.91 -5.75 17.18
CA ALA A 462 28.79 -4.35 16.75
C ALA A 462 27.40 -3.74 17.01
N VAL A 463 26.58 -4.40 17.82
CA VAL A 463 25.25 -3.97 18.26
C VAL A 463 25.16 -4.12 19.78
N MET A 464 24.53 -3.16 20.44
CA MET A 464 24.25 -3.18 21.87
C MET A 464 22.89 -2.53 22.10
N LEU A 465 22.00 -3.18 22.84
CA LEU A 465 20.74 -2.60 23.29
C LEU A 465 20.88 -2.19 24.75
N VAL A 466 20.64 -0.93 25.06
CA VAL A 466 20.57 -0.39 26.43
C VAL A 466 19.11 -0.08 26.73
N VAL A 467 18.59 -0.62 27.82
CA VAL A 467 17.22 -0.43 28.29
C VAL A 467 17.28 0.18 29.69
N PHE A 468 16.51 1.24 29.93
CA PHE A 468 16.27 1.76 31.26
C PHE A 468 14.78 1.61 31.58
N HIS A 469 14.48 0.91 32.67
CA HIS A 469 13.13 0.75 33.17
C HIS A 469 13.02 1.30 34.59
N SER A 470 11.92 1.98 34.90
CA SER A 470 11.54 2.32 36.26
C SER A 470 10.13 1.89 36.60
N ASP A 471 9.87 1.64 37.88
CA ASP A 471 8.60 1.20 38.41
C ASP A 471 7.66 2.37 38.78
N GLU A 472 6.59 2.11 39.53
CA GLU A 472 5.58 3.13 39.89
C GLU A 472 6.04 4.12 40.98
N THR A 473 7.17 3.88 41.65
CA THR A 473 7.62 4.60 42.85
C THR A 473 9.10 5.04 42.77
N GLU A 474 9.63 5.53 43.91
CA GLU A 474 11.01 5.98 44.18
C GLU A 474 11.94 6.34 43.00
N THR A 475 12.27 7.63 42.85
CA THR A 475 13.17 8.12 41.81
C THR A 475 14.38 8.85 42.37
N PHE A 476 15.48 8.81 41.61
CA PHE A 476 16.78 9.40 41.97
C PHE A 476 17.41 10.11 40.78
N GLY A 477 18.61 10.68 40.92
CA GLY A 477 19.28 11.47 39.87
C GLY A 477 19.57 10.72 38.56
N GLY A 478 19.35 9.40 38.52
CA GLY A 478 19.40 8.58 37.33
C GLY A 478 20.82 8.28 36.88
N PHE A 479 21.01 8.12 35.57
CA PHE A 479 22.32 7.74 35.05
C PHE A 479 22.76 8.65 33.91
N ARG A 480 24.08 8.72 33.75
CA ARG A 480 24.74 9.28 32.58
C ARG A 480 25.90 8.37 32.21
N ALA A 481 25.98 7.98 30.95
CA ALA A 481 26.99 7.07 30.45
C ALA A 481 27.51 7.52 29.08
N THR A 482 28.73 7.12 28.76
CA THR A 482 29.38 7.38 27.48
C THR A 482 29.48 6.11 26.66
N ILE A 483 29.21 6.23 25.38
CA ILE A 483 29.38 5.19 24.37
C ILE A 483 30.65 5.48 23.59
N SER A 484 31.50 4.46 23.45
CA SER A 484 32.70 4.49 22.61
C SER A 484 32.85 3.20 21.80
N PHE A 485 33.49 3.29 20.64
CA PHE A 485 33.71 2.17 19.74
C PHE A 485 35.17 1.68 19.83
N VAL A 486 35.34 0.43 20.24
CA VAL A 486 36.66 -0.18 20.41
C VAL A 486 36.97 -1.07 19.21
N ARG A 487 38.05 -0.78 18.50
CA ARG A 487 38.45 -1.53 17.31
C ARG A 487 38.96 -2.92 17.67
N VAL A 488 38.37 -3.94 17.05
CA VAL A 488 38.81 -5.33 17.16
C VAL A 488 39.86 -5.59 16.08
N THR A 489 41.11 -5.84 16.49
CA THR A 489 42.19 -6.20 15.57
C THR A 489 42.27 -7.73 15.44
N GLY A 490 41.61 -8.27 14.42
CA GLY A 490 41.72 -9.68 14.06
C GLY A 490 42.85 -9.93 13.07
N ASN A 491 44.03 -10.34 13.56
CA ASN A 491 44.97 -11.10 12.73
C ASN A 491 44.31 -12.46 12.41
N ARG A 492 43.83 -12.65 11.18
CA ARG A 492 43.66 -14.00 10.62
C ARG A 492 45.06 -14.54 10.28
N SER A 493 45.84 -14.90 11.30
CA SER A 493 46.97 -15.79 11.11
C SER A 493 46.44 -17.20 10.96
N ASN A 494 46.76 -17.82 9.82
CA ASN A 494 46.80 -19.27 9.65
C ASN A 494 47.33 -19.94 10.92
N VAL A 495 46.48 -20.67 11.63
CA VAL A 495 46.90 -21.82 12.42
C VAL A 495 45.97 -22.96 12.04
N GLY A 496 46.41 -23.70 11.02
CA GLY A 496 45.96 -25.07 10.84
C GLY A 496 46.52 -25.94 11.96
N ASN A 497 45.74 -26.95 12.33
CA ASN A 497 46.12 -28.22 12.97
C ASN A 497 47.35 -28.23 13.90
N SER A 498 47.10 -28.41 15.20
CA SER A 498 47.70 -29.48 16.03
C SER A 498 47.29 -29.25 17.50
N LEU A 499 46.51 -30.16 18.09
CA LEU A 499 46.94 -31.23 19.01
C LEU A 499 46.94 -30.83 20.49
N PHE A 500 46.22 -31.64 21.27
CA PHE A 500 46.39 -32.00 22.68
C PHE A 500 47.61 -31.44 23.44
N GLY A 501 47.39 -31.09 24.71
CA GLY A 501 48.47 -31.12 25.72
C GLY A 501 48.16 -30.35 27.00
N THR A 502 47.73 -31.08 28.03
CA THR A 502 47.71 -30.71 29.45
C THR A 502 49.09 -30.34 29.99
N ALA A 503 49.18 -29.28 30.79
CA ALA A 503 49.74 -29.20 32.15
C ALA A 503 49.78 -27.74 32.61
#